data_AF-A0A7W0WZ78-F1
#
_entry.id   AF-A0A7W0WZ78-F1
#
_cell.length_a   1.000
_cell.length_b   1.000
_cell.length_c   1.000
_cell.angle_alpha   90.00
_cell.angle_beta   90.00
_cell.angle_gamma   90.00
#
_symmetry.space_group_name_H-M   'P 1'
#
loop_
_entity.id
_entity.type
_entity.pdbx_description
1 polymer ?
#
loop_
_entity_poly.entity_id
_entity_poly.type
_entity_poly.pdbx_seq_one_letter_code
_entity_poly.pdbx_strand_id
1 'polypeptide(L)'
;MSWSPTSWQSRIAQQQASYGDPAALARTVDEMGRLPPLVTSWEVEKLRTQLARAARGDAFLLQGGDCAESFDDCRAEPIAAKLKILLQMSLVLVHGTRKNVIRVGRIAGQYAKPRSADTEKRGDVTLPAYRGDIINRDGFTADDRNPDPSLMLRAYERAGLT
;
A
#
# COMPACT_ATOMS: atom_id res chain seq x y z
N MET A 1 -2.89 28.66 -4.12
CA MET A 1 -2.57 27.82 -2.94
C MET A 1 -1.19 27.24 -3.13
N SER A 2 -0.29 27.42 -2.17
CA SER A 2 0.99 26.72 -2.13
C SER A 2 0.78 25.25 -1.75
N TRP A 3 1.65 24.38 -2.26
CA TRP A 3 1.62 22.96 -1.90
C TRP A 3 2.10 22.76 -0.46
N SER A 4 1.42 21.86 0.27
CA SER A 4 1.84 21.33 1.57
C SER A 4 1.35 19.88 1.71
N PRO A 5 1.93 19.06 2.61
CA PRO A 5 1.46 17.70 2.87
C PRO A 5 -0.02 17.59 3.28
N THR A 6 -0.62 18.66 3.81
CA THR A 6 -2.03 18.71 4.24
C THR A 6 -2.96 19.39 3.23
N SER A 7 -2.42 20.01 2.17
CA SER A 7 -3.22 20.77 1.20
C SER A 7 -4.33 19.95 0.52
N TRP A 8 -4.19 18.62 0.43
CA TRP A 8 -5.20 17.71 -0.11
C TRP A 8 -6.49 17.65 0.73
N GLN A 9 -6.44 17.94 2.03
CA GLN A 9 -7.60 17.90 2.93
C GLN A 9 -8.67 18.96 2.57
N SER A 10 -8.28 20.00 1.83
CA SER A 10 -9.19 21.01 1.29
C SER A 10 -9.90 20.58 0.00
N ARG A 11 -9.62 19.37 -0.50
CA ARG A 11 -10.17 18.81 -1.74
C ARG A 11 -11.10 17.64 -1.44
N ILE A 12 -11.96 17.31 -2.41
CA ILE A 12 -12.80 16.11 -2.32
C ILE A 12 -11.89 14.88 -2.44
N ALA A 13 -11.84 14.08 -1.38
CA ALA A 13 -11.13 12.81 -1.33
C ALA A 13 -12.13 11.66 -1.24
N GLN A 14 -12.24 10.86 -2.30
CA GLN A 14 -13.07 9.65 -2.30
C GLN A 14 -12.36 8.50 -1.56
N GLN A 15 -13.12 7.44 -1.23
CA GLN A 15 -12.60 6.18 -0.67
C GLN A 15 -11.92 6.29 0.70
N GLN A 16 -12.09 7.41 1.40
CA GLN A 16 -11.59 7.59 2.76
C GLN A 16 -12.44 6.77 3.74
N ALA A 17 -11.79 6.18 4.75
CA ALA A 17 -12.49 5.53 5.84
C ALA A 17 -13.08 6.57 6.81
N SER A 18 -14.24 6.26 7.38
CA SER A 18 -14.84 7.05 8.45
C SER A 18 -14.45 6.47 9.80
N TYR A 19 -13.48 7.11 10.47
CA TYR A 19 -13.06 6.72 11.82
C TYR A 19 -14.00 7.32 12.87
N GLY A 20 -14.46 6.49 13.81
CA GLY A 20 -15.41 6.91 14.86
C GLY A 20 -14.83 7.86 15.91
N ASP A 21 -13.51 7.82 16.14
CA ASP A 21 -12.79 8.71 17.06
C ASP A 21 -11.76 9.55 16.27
N PRO A 22 -12.10 10.81 15.92
CA PRO A 22 -11.17 11.73 15.25
C PRO A 22 -9.93 12.06 16.08
N ALA A 23 -10.02 12.05 17.41
CA ALA A 23 -8.89 12.33 18.28
C ALA A 23 -7.90 11.15 18.31
N ALA A 24 -8.40 9.91 18.28
CA ALA A 24 -7.55 8.73 18.09
C ALA A 24 -6.83 8.76 16.75
N LEU A 25 -7.54 9.07 15.66
CA LEU A 25 -6.94 9.22 14.34
C LEU A 25 -5.82 10.27 14.34
N ALA A 26 -6.08 11.45 14.91
CA ALA A 26 -5.09 12.52 15.00
C ALA A 26 -3.83 12.10 15.78
N ARG A 27 -3.99 11.39 16.91
CA ARG A 27 -2.87 10.86 17.69
C ARG A 27 -2.04 9.84 16.88
N THR A 28 -2.69 8.91 16.21
CA THR A 28 -2.00 7.91 15.37
C THR A 28 -1.24 8.56 14.20
N VAL A 29 -1.82 9.55 13.53
CA VAL A 29 -1.15 10.27 12.43
C VAL A 29 0.06 11.06 12.95
N ASP A 30 -0.06 11.72 14.09
CA ASP A 30 1.03 12.44 14.75
C ASP A 30 2.18 11.50 15.18
N GLU A 31 1.84 10.32 15.72
CA GLU A 31 2.81 9.29 16.07
C GLU A 31 3.54 8.76 14.82
N MET A 32 2.78 8.38 13.78
CA MET A 32 3.35 7.90 12.52
C MET A 32 4.26 8.95 11.86
N GLY A 33 3.94 10.24 12.01
CA GLY A 33 4.76 11.34 11.52
C GLY A 33 6.13 11.49 12.21
N ARG A 34 6.34 10.85 13.37
CA ARG A 34 7.63 10.82 14.09
C ARG A 34 8.50 9.60 13.77
N LEU A 35 7.94 8.61 13.08
CA LEU A 35 8.66 7.38 12.77
C LEU A 35 9.65 7.58 11.60
N PRO A 36 10.76 6.83 11.56
CA PRO A 36 11.68 6.88 10.42
C PRO A 36 10.99 6.57 9.09
N PRO A 37 11.42 7.17 7.98
CA PRO A 37 10.84 6.85 6.68
C PRO A 37 11.22 5.43 6.24
N LEU A 38 10.33 4.77 5.49
CA LEU A 38 10.58 3.44 4.92
C LEU A 38 11.55 3.47 3.73
N VAL A 39 11.65 4.63 3.07
CA VAL A 39 12.56 4.87 1.95
C VAL A 39 13.19 6.25 2.07
N THR A 40 14.34 6.40 1.44
CA THR A 40 15.12 7.63 1.45
C THR A 40 14.87 8.48 0.20
N SER A 41 15.17 9.77 0.27
CA SER A 41 14.98 10.67 -0.87
C SER A 41 15.82 10.28 -2.09
N TRP A 42 17.04 9.75 -1.90
CA TRP A 42 17.89 9.35 -3.01
C TRP A 42 17.38 8.09 -3.72
N GLU A 43 16.69 7.18 -3.02
CA GLU A 43 16.06 6.01 -3.64
C GLU A 43 14.92 6.43 -4.56
N VAL A 44 14.11 7.40 -4.12
CA VAL A 44 13.04 8.00 -4.92
C VAL A 44 13.62 8.68 -6.16
N GLU A 45 14.68 9.47 -6.01
CA GLU A 45 15.35 10.17 -7.12
C GLU A 45 16.00 9.20 -8.12
N LYS A 46 16.58 8.11 -7.61
CA LYS A 46 17.13 7.02 -8.43
C LYS A 46 16.02 6.33 -9.24
N LEU A 47 14.89 5.99 -8.61
CA LEU A 47 13.75 5.40 -9.31
C LEU A 47 13.17 6.37 -10.36
N ARG A 48 13.04 7.65 -10.03
CA ARG A 48 12.59 8.68 -10.99
C ARG A 48 13.48 8.72 -12.24
N THR A 49 14.80 8.69 -12.05
CA THR A 49 15.76 8.65 -13.17
C THR A 49 15.62 7.39 -14.01
N GLN A 50 15.39 6.23 -13.37
CA GLN A 50 15.15 4.97 -14.07
C GLN A 50 13.83 5.01 -14.86
N LEU A 51 12.74 5.52 -14.28
CA LEU A 51 11.45 5.67 -14.96
C LEU A 51 11.55 6.62 -16.16
N ALA A 52 12.33 7.69 -16.07
CA ALA A 52 12.59 8.57 -17.22
C ALA A 52 13.27 7.83 -18.38
N ARG A 53 14.14 6.85 -18.11
CA ARG A 53 14.72 5.97 -19.14
C ARG A 53 13.67 5.07 -19.77
N ALA A 54 12.79 4.48 -18.96
CA ALA A 54 11.69 3.66 -19.48
C ALA A 54 10.73 4.47 -20.36
N ALA A 55 10.42 5.70 -19.97
CA ALA A 55 9.57 6.61 -20.75
C ALA A 55 10.15 6.95 -22.13
N ARG A 56 11.48 6.97 -22.27
CA ARG A 56 12.17 7.15 -23.57
C ARG A 56 12.34 5.85 -24.36
N GLY A 57 11.94 4.71 -23.79
CA GLY A 57 12.13 3.38 -24.38
C GLY A 57 13.51 2.77 -24.14
N ASP A 58 14.37 3.37 -23.30
CA ASP A 58 15.72 2.88 -23.00
C ASP A 58 15.75 1.76 -21.93
N ALA A 59 14.61 1.50 -21.29
CA ALA A 59 14.42 0.48 -20.26
C ALA A 59 12.97 -0.04 -20.28
N PHE A 60 12.71 -1.12 -19.56
CA PHE A 60 11.37 -1.69 -19.38
C PHE A 60 11.00 -1.68 -17.89
N LEU A 61 9.78 -1.26 -17.55
CA LEU A 61 9.27 -1.32 -16.18
C LEU A 61 8.49 -2.62 -15.97
N LEU A 62 8.94 -3.43 -15.00
CA LEU A 62 8.20 -4.56 -14.47
C LEU A 62 7.70 -4.19 -13.07
N GLN A 63 6.38 -4.06 -12.92
CA GLN A 63 5.73 -3.89 -11.63
C GLN A 63 4.82 -5.08 -11.34
N GLY A 64 4.95 -5.68 -10.16
CA GLY A 64 4.19 -6.87 -9.79
C GLY A 64 4.17 -7.13 -8.29
N GLY A 65 3.16 -7.85 -7.83
CA GLY A 65 2.94 -8.18 -6.42
C GLY A 65 1.46 -8.26 -6.11
N ASP A 66 1.10 -8.11 -4.83
CA ASP A 66 -0.25 -8.41 -4.35
C ASP A 66 -1.29 -7.37 -4.79
N CYS A 67 -2.55 -7.82 -4.86
CA CYS A 67 -3.69 -6.93 -5.03
C CYS A 67 -3.89 -6.09 -3.76
N ALA A 68 -3.96 -6.76 -2.60
CA ALA A 68 -3.60 -6.17 -1.32
C ALA A 68 -2.87 -7.17 -0.46
N GLU A 69 -1.88 -6.67 0.25
CA GLU A 69 -1.16 -7.40 1.28
C GLU A 69 -2.05 -7.57 2.50
N SER A 70 -1.85 -8.68 3.21
CA SER A 70 -2.36 -8.88 4.56
C SER A 70 -1.21 -8.83 5.57
N PHE A 71 -1.48 -8.37 6.78
CA PHE A 71 -0.51 -8.40 7.87
C PHE A 71 -0.04 -9.80 8.23
N ASP A 72 -0.87 -10.83 7.99
CA ASP A 72 -0.52 -12.23 8.23
C ASP A 72 0.45 -12.78 7.18
N ASP A 73 0.51 -12.15 6.01
CA ASP A 73 1.43 -12.52 4.93
C ASP A 73 2.78 -11.80 5.02
N CYS A 74 2.99 -10.96 6.03
CA CYS A 74 4.29 -10.43 6.41
C CYS A 74 5.12 -11.54 7.10
N ARG A 75 5.52 -12.53 6.29
CA ARG A 75 6.32 -13.70 6.66
C ARG A 75 7.40 -13.92 5.61
N ALA A 76 8.56 -14.42 6.03
CA ALA A 76 9.73 -14.57 5.17
C ALA A 76 9.44 -15.39 3.90
N GLU A 77 8.70 -16.49 4.01
CA GLU A 77 8.46 -17.42 2.91
C GLU A 77 7.55 -16.83 1.81
N PRO A 78 6.37 -16.23 2.11
CA PRO A 78 5.59 -15.47 1.13
C PRO A 78 6.36 -14.32 0.47
N ILE A 79 7.15 -13.57 1.25
CA ILE A 79 7.95 -12.45 0.73
C ILE A 79 9.00 -12.97 -0.26
N ALA A 80 9.75 -14.00 0.12
CA ALA A 80 10.76 -14.61 -0.75
C ALA A 80 10.13 -15.18 -2.04
N ALA A 81 8.96 -15.81 -1.94
CA ALA A 81 8.24 -16.31 -3.10
C ALA A 81 7.84 -15.18 -4.07
N LYS A 82 7.33 -14.05 -3.55
CA LYS A 82 6.99 -12.85 -4.33
C LYS A 82 8.21 -12.29 -5.07
N LEU A 83 9.33 -12.14 -4.35
CA LEU A 83 10.58 -11.65 -4.95
C LEU A 83 11.10 -12.61 -6.03
N LYS A 84 11.03 -13.93 -5.79
CA LYS A 84 11.44 -14.95 -6.76
C LYS A 84 10.65 -14.84 -8.06
N ILE A 85 9.32 -14.68 -8.00
CA ILE A 85 8.47 -14.51 -9.18
C ILE A 85 8.87 -13.24 -9.94
N LEU A 86 9.03 -12.11 -9.25
CA LEU A 86 9.43 -10.84 -9.85
C LEU A 86 10.79 -10.94 -10.57
N LEU A 87 11.75 -11.64 -9.97
CA LEU A 87 13.07 -11.88 -10.56
C LEU A 87 13.00 -12.83 -11.77
N GLN A 88 12.21 -13.90 -11.70
CA GLN A 88 12.02 -14.84 -12.81
C GLN A 88 11.39 -14.15 -14.03
N MET A 89 10.32 -13.39 -13.83
CA MET A 89 9.70 -12.59 -14.90
C MET A 89 10.70 -11.58 -15.49
N SER A 90 11.48 -10.93 -14.63
CA SER A 90 12.49 -9.99 -15.09
C SER A 90 13.55 -10.63 -15.97
N LEU A 91 14.00 -11.85 -15.66
CA LEU A 91 14.99 -12.56 -16.49
C LEU A 91 14.46 -12.79 -17.91
N VAL A 92 13.21 -13.25 -18.03
CA VAL A 92 12.54 -13.46 -19.32
C VAL A 92 12.44 -12.14 -20.10
N LEU A 93 12.04 -11.04 -19.44
CA LEU A 93 11.93 -9.72 -20.07
C LEU A 93 13.28 -9.16 -20.50
N VAL A 94 14.34 -9.31 -19.71
CA VAL A 94 15.69 -8.89 -20.09
C VAL A 94 16.12 -9.62 -21.36
N HIS A 95 15.89 -10.94 -21.43
CA HIS A 95 16.23 -11.74 -22.60
C HIS A 95 15.43 -11.33 -23.84
N GLY A 96 14.11 -11.19 -23.71
CA GLY A 96 13.21 -10.89 -24.84
C GLY A 96 13.31 -9.45 -25.34
N THR A 97 13.50 -8.48 -24.45
CA THR A 97 13.55 -7.05 -24.83
C THR A 97 14.95 -6.54 -25.14
N ARG A 98 15.99 -7.25 -24.67
CA ARG A 98 17.40 -6.78 -24.70
C ARG A 98 17.60 -5.41 -24.04
N LYS A 99 16.71 -5.05 -23.11
CA LYS A 99 16.75 -3.80 -22.34
C LYS A 99 16.94 -4.07 -20.86
N ASN A 100 17.38 -3.05 -20.15
CA ASN A 100 17.39 -3.06 -18.69
C ASN A 100 15.95 -3.12 -18.16
N VAL A 101 15.69 -3.98 -17.19
CA VAL A 101 14.39 -4.08 -16.51
C VAL A 101 14.46 -3.42 -15.14
N ILE A 102 13.59 -2.45 -14.92
CA ILE A 102 13.34 -1.79 -13.63
C ILE A 102 12.30 -2.62 -12.90
N ARG A 103 12.58 -3.06 -11.67
CA ARG A 103 11.73 -3.96 -10.90
C ARG A 103 11.08 -3.18 -9.77
N VAL A 104 9.76 -3.17 -9.72
CA VAL A 104 8.98 -2.50 -8.67
C VAL A 104 8.03 -3.52 -8.06
N GLY A 105 8.16 -3.76 -6.75
CA GLY A 105 7.23 -4.59 -6.01
C GLY A 105 5.95 -3.83 -5.67
N ARG A 106 4.79 -4.48 -5.77
CA ARG A 106 3.60 -4.11 -5.00
C ARG A 106 3.69 -4.84 -3.66
N ILE A 107 4.48 -4.27 -2.76
CA ILE A 107 4.90 -4.89 -1.50
C ILE A 107 5.23 -3.80 -0.47
N ALA A 108 5.23 -4.15 0.81
CA ALA A 108 5.59 -3.27 1.93
C ALA A 108 4.72 -2.00 2.03
N GLY A 109 3.41 -2.12 1.76
CA GLY A 109 2.49 -0.98 1.93
C GLY A 109 1.15 -1.07 1.21
N GLN A 110 0.90 -2.13 0.43
CA GLN A 110 -0.33 -2.32 -0.34
C GLN A 110 -1.48 -2.85 0.55
N TYR A 111 -1.70 -2.22 1.71
CA TYR A 111 -2.65 -2.66 2.74
C TYR A 111 -4.03 -2.00 2.65
N ALA A 112 -4.26 -1.09 1.69
CA ALA A 112 -5.56 -0.44 1.47
C ALA A 112 -6.20 -0.91 0.15
N LYS A 113 -7.53 -0.99 0.12
CA LYS A 113 -8.33 -1.32 -1.05
C LYS A 113 -9.52 -0.35 -1.21
N PRO A 114 -9.71 0.26 -2.39
CA PRO A 114 -10.96 0.96 -2.69
C PRO A 114 -12.10 -0.05 -2.81
N ARG A 115 -13.32 0.40 -2.55
CA ARG A 115 -14.55 -0.41 -2.64
C ARG A 115 -15.59 0.33 -3.47
N SER A 116 -16.34 -0.43 -4.26
CA SER A 116 -17.47 0.08 -5.04
C SER A 116 -18.65 0.51 -4.17
N ALA A 117 -18.79 -0.08 -2.97
CA ALA A 117 -19.80 0.24 -1.98
C ALA A 117 -19.16 0.38 -0.59
N ASP A 118 -19.71 1.27 0.23
CA ASP A 118 -19.26 1.51 1.60
C ASP A 118 -19.64 0.37 2.56
N THR A 119 -20.64 -0.42 2.19
CA THR A 119 -21.15 -1.53 3.00
C THR A 119 -21.13 -2.85 2.24
N GLU A 120 -21.12 -3.93 3.00
CA GLU A 120 -21.23 -5.30 2.55
C GLU A 120 -22.37 -5.96 3.33
N LYS A 121 -23.33 -6.55 2.60
CA LYS A 121 -24.47 -7.25 3.17
C LYS A 121 -24.29 -8.75 3.00
N ARG A 122 -24.44 -9.51 4.09
CA ARG A 122 -24.49 -10.99 4.08
C ARG A 122 -25.72 -11.42 4.86
N GLY A 123 -26.68 -12.05 4.18
CA GLY A 123 -28.01 -12.31 4.75
C GLY A 123 -28.68 -11.01 5.19
N ASP A 124 -29.13 -10.96 6.44
CA ASP A 124 -29.80 -9.78 7.02
C ASP A 124 -28.85 -8.76 7.65
N VAL A 125 -27.56 -9.09 7.74
CA VAL A 125 -26.56 -8.24 8.38
C VAL A 125 -25.86 -7.37 7.34
N THR A 126 -25.82 -6.06 7.57
CA THR A 126 -25.08 -5.08 6.76
C THR A 126 -23.98 -4.44 7.60
N LEU A 127 -22.74 -4.55 7.16
CA LEU A 127 -21.56 -4.00 7.84
C LEU A 127 -20.75 -3.12 6.89
N PRO A 128 -19.82 -2.29 7.39
CA PRO A 128 -18.84 -1.63 6.54
C PRO A 128 -18.06 -2.63 5.68
N ALA A 129 -17.74 -2.21 4.46
CA ALA A 129 -16.88 -2.97 3.58
C ALA A 129 -15.46 -3.08 4.17
N TYR A 130 -14.85 -4.25 4.05
CA TYR A 130 -13.42 -4.41 4.32
C TYR A 130 -12.60 -3.56 3.33
N ARG A 131 -11.77 -2.65 3.85
CA ARG A 131 -11.00 -1.67 3.05
C ARG A 131 -9.50 -1.95 3.09
N GLY A 132 -9.11 -3.15 3.50
CA GLY A 132 -7.71 -3.57 3.66
C GLY A 132 -7.22 -3.42 5.10
N ASP A 133 -6.18 -4.18 5.45
CA ASP A 133 -5.69 -4.36 6.82
C ASP A 133 -5.22 -3.07 7.49
N ILE A 134 -4.90 -2.01 6.73
CA ILE A 134 -4.57 -0.69 7.29
C ILE A 134 -5.79 0.10 7.79
N ILE A 135 -7.00 -0.32 7.41
CA ILE A 135 -8.25 0.37 7.75
C ILE A 135 -9.08 -0.42 8.75
N ASN A 136 -9.36 -1.69 8.44
CA ASN A 136 -10.18 -2.59 9.25
C ASN A 136 -9.80 -4.05 8.97
N ARG A 137 -10.50 -5.00 9.57
CA ARG A 137 -10.18 -6.43 9.48
C ARG A 137 -11.12 -7.16 8.51
N ASP A 138 -10.64 -8.27 7.94
CA ASP A 138 -11.39 -9.03 6.93
C ASP A 138 -12.66 -9.70 7.49
N GLY A 139 -12.60 -10.08 8.77
CA GLY A 139 -13.70 -10.73 9.51
C GLY A 139 -15.04 -9.99 9.34
N PHE A 140 -16.14 -10.75 9.27
CA PHE A 140 -17.48 -10.19 9.05
C PHE A 140 -18.23 -10.03 10.37
N THR A 141 -17.65 -9.23 11.27
CA THR A 141 -18.26 -8.83 12.53
C THR A 141 -18.28 -7.31 12.64
N ALA A 142 -19.14 -6.75 13.49
CA ALA A 142 -19.21 -5.30 13.69
C ALA A 142 -17.86 -4.74 14.15
N ASP A 143 -17.19 -5.44 15.06
CA ASP A 143 -15.88 -5.06 15.59
C ASP A 143 -14.79 -5.13 14.51
N ASP A 144 -14.74 -6.22 13.74
CA ASP A 144 -13.75 -6.37 12.67
C ASP A 144 -13.90 -5.30 11.58
N ARG A 145 -15.14 -4.92 11.26
CA ARG A 145 -15.43 -3.97 10.17
C ARG A 145 -15.33 -2.51 10.59
N ASN A 146 -15.25 -2.22 11.89
CA ASN A 146 -15.07 -0.86 12.39
C ASN A 146 -13.66 -0.34 12.04
N PRO A 147 -13.50 0.80 11.37
CA PRO A 147 -12.19 1.36 11.08
C PRO A 147 -11.40 1.68 12.35
N ASP A 148 -10.16 1.19 12.43
CA ASP A 148 -9.28 1.33 13.59
C ASP A 148 -8.00 2.06 13.16
N PRO A 149 -7.77 3.31 13.63
CA PRO A 149 -6.61 4.09 13.20
C PRO A 149 -5.29 3.46 13.65
N SER A 150 -5.26 2.66 14.72
CA SER A 150 -4.03 2.01 15.20
C SER A 150 -3.42 1.04 14.17
N LEU A 151 -4.23 0.55 13.23
CA LEU A 151 -3.79 -0.30 12.12
C LEU A 151 -2.83 0.43 11.16
N MET A 152 -2.79 1.76 11.14
CA MET A 152 -1.79 2.52 10.38
C MET A 152 -0.38 2.31 10.91
N LEU A 153 -0.21 2.32 12.24
CA LEU A 153 1.07 2.04 12.89
C LEU A 153 1.47 0.59 12.63
N ARG A 154 0.50 -0.34 12.71
CA ARG A 154 0.76 -1.74 12.39
C ARG A 154 1.18 -1.94 10.94
N ALA A 155 0.54 -1.25 10.00
CA ALA A 155 0.92 -1.29 8.59
C ALA A 155 2.34 -0.77 8.36
N TYR A 156 2.72 0.32 9.05
CA TYR A 156 4.08 0.83 9.03
C TYR A 156 5.09 -0.21 9.53
N GLU A 157 4.82 -0.85 10.68
CA GLU A 157 5.69 -1.91 11.23
C GLU A 157 5.85 -3.07 10.24
N ARG A 158 4.75 -3.55 9.67
CA ARG A 158 4.78 -4.65 8.69
C ARG A 158 5.54 -4.25 7.42
N ALA A 159 5.36 -3.02 6.95
CA ALA A 159 6.10 -2.49 5.82
C ALA A 159 7.61 -2.43 6.10
N GLY A 160 8.02 -2.00 7.29
CA GLY A 160 9.43 -1.96 7.68
C GLY A 160 10.09 -3.33 7.87
N LEU A 161 9.29 -4.38 8.09
CA LEU A 161 9.77 -5.77 8.24
C LEU A 161 9.80 -6.57 6.93
N THR A 162 9.27 -6.01 5.85
CA THR A 162 9.09 -6.69 4.56
C THR A 162 10.25 -6.44 3.61
#